data_AF-A0AAV1Z9J0-F1
#
_entry.id   AF-A0AAV1Z9J0-F1
#
_cell.length_a   1.000
_cell.length_b   1.000
_cell.length_c   1.000
_cell.angle_alpha   90.00
_cell.angle_beta   90.00
_cell.angle_gamma   90.00
#
_symmetry.space_group_name_H-M   'P 1'
#
loop_
_entity.id
_entity.type
_entity.pdbx_description
1 polymer ?
#
loop_
_entity_poly.entity_id
_entity_poly.type
_entity_poly.pdbx_seq_one_letter_code
_entity_poly.pdbx_strand_id
1 'polypeptide(L)'
;MKKNAIYISRSVLALLAALVLCGTVADGWQHLRSTEYNEKDKDKFVEFLVAFSVYKNTRKFLKTEKNNSSEITVINGMYVLGTILVVIYHTYFLPFFSLFSNNGANLGSYLQDIEFTLVVTMGISIEAYFLFSNILLLFSGLLLVYPRFRRGYKDVKINLIKILVRRYIRLGPSLLFILGIIVTLPLLGSGPVWADIFEKAADNTRKWWWKYLLMFNNFLAVKDQNFLYLWFIPCLMQISIIGAILVWLLAKSPRFGMCIIIATGVACNIALGVLTAIRHYPPTYAIYYYHNRTLKKLFIQLH
;
A
#
# COMPACT_ATOMS: atom_id res chain seq x y z
N MET A 1 -22.85 17.25 10.20
CA MET A 1 -21.64 16.69 9.52
C MET A 1 -21.76 15.20 9.16
N LYS A 2 -22.21 14.29 10.05
CA LYS A 2 -22.29 12.83 9.76
C LYS A 2 -23.07 12.49 8.47
N LYS A 3 -24.24 13.09 8.26
CA LYS A 3 -25.06 12.86 7.06
C LYS A 3 -24.35 13.32 5.76
N ASN A 4 -23.71 14.49 5.77
CA ASN A 4 -23.04 15.04 4.58
C ASN A 4 -21.88 14.17 4.08
N ALA A 5 -21.06 13.62 4.98
CA ALA A 5 -19.95 12.74 4.61
C ALA A 5 -20.44 11.42 3.98
N ILE A 6 -21.56 10.88 4.47
CA ILE A 6 -22.21 9.69 3.89
C ILE A 6 -22.70 10.00 2.47
N TYR A 7 -23.40 11.12 2.29
CA TYR A 7 -23.89 11.52 0.98
C TYR A 7 -22.74 11.72 -0.02
N ILE A 8 -21.66 12.38 0.38
CA ILE A 8 -20.46 12.54 -0.47
C ILE A 8 -19.89 11.18 -0.85
N SER A 9 -19.69 10.27 0.11
CA SER A 9 -19.16 8.94 -0.18
C SER A 9 -20.06 8.13 -1.12
N ARG A 10 -21.38 8.18 -0.91
CA ARG A 10 -22.35 7.49 -1.77
C ARG A 10 -22.35 8.07 -3.18
N SER A 11 -22.31 9.40 -3.30
CA SER A 11 -22.24 10.07 -4.60
C SER A 11 -20.95 9.72 -5.34
N VAL A 12 -19.80 9.67 -4.65
CA VAL A 12 -18.52 9.26 -5.26
C VAL A 12 -18.54 7.80 -5.72
N LEU A 13 -19.04 6.88 -4.89
CA LEU A 13 -19.15 5.47 -5.28
C LEU A 13 -20.16 5.26 -6.42
N ALA A 14 -21.29 5.96 -6.39
CA ALA A 14 -22.28 5.92 -7.47
C ALA A 14 -21.73 6.51 -8.78
N LEU A 15 -20.99 7.62 -8.71
CA LEU A 15 -20.31 8.20 -9.87
C LEU A 15 -19.29 7.21 -10.46
N LEU A 16 -18.48 6.58 -9.61
CA LEU A 16 -17.53 5.56 -10.06
C LEU A 16 -18.23 4.37 -10.71
N ALA A 17 -19.30 3.85 -10.10
CA ALA A 17 -20.10 2.78 -10.68
C ALA A 17 -20.70 3.19 -12.03
N ALA A 18 -21.22 4.42 -12.15
CA ALA A 18 -21.73 4.96 -13.40
C ALA A 18 -20.63 5.09 -14.47
N LEU A 19 -19.43 5.56 -14.12
CA LEU A 19 -18.29 5.64 -15.04
C LEU A 19 -17.89 4.25 -15.54
N VAL A 20 -17.87 3.24 -14.67
CA VAL A 20 -17.56 1.85 -15.04
C VAL A 20 -18.64 1.29 -15.98
N LEU A 21 -19.92 1.51 -15.68
CA LEU A 21 -21.03 1.08 -16.53
C LEU A 21 -20.99 1.77 -17.90
N CYS A 22 -20.90 3.09 -17.93
CA CYS A 22 -20.81 3.87 -19.16
C CYS A 22 -19.57 3.49 -19.99
N GLY A 23 -18.42 3.29 -19.34
CA GLY A 23 -17.19 2.84 -19.99
C GLY A 23 -17.32 1.44 -20.60
N THR A 24 -17.95 0.51 -19.88
CA THR A 24 -18.17 -0.87 -20.35
C THR A 24 -19.18 -0.92 -21.49
N VAL A 25 -20.26 -0.13 -21.41
CA VAL A 25 -21.26 0.00 -22.49
C VAL A 25 -20.63 0.66 -23.72
N ALA A 26 -19.84 1.72 -23.56
CA ALA A 26 -19.14 2.37 -24.67
C ALA A 26 -18.14 1.44 -25.37
N ASP A 27 -17.39 0.66 -24.59
CA ASP A 27 -16.44 -0.34 -25.11
C ASP A 27 -17.17 -1.50 -25.81
N GLY A 28 -18.27 -2.00 -25.24
CA GLY A 28 -19.12 -3.01 -25.88
C GLY A 28 -19.77 -2.50 -27.17
N TRP A 29 -20.26 -1.27 -27.18
CA TRP A 29 -20.85 -0.62 -28.36
C TRP A 29 -19.82 -0.42 -29.47
N GLN A 30 -18.59 -0.02 -29.11
CA GLN A 30 -17.48 0.03 -30.07
C GLN A 30 -17.16 -1.35 -30.62
N HIS A 31 -17.12 -2.39 -29.78
CA HIS A 31 -16.77 -3.74 -30.22
C HIS A 31 -17.83 -4.35 -31.14
N LEU A 32 -19.12 -4.04 -30.92
CA LEU A 32 -20.24 -4.45 -31.79
C LEU A 32 -20.27 -3.68 -33.11
N ARG A 33 -19.79 -2.43 -33.14
CA ARG A 33 -19.80 -1.56 -34.32
C ARG A 33 -18.52 -1.64 -35.17
N SER A 34 -17.47 -2.28 -34.66
CA SER A 34 -16.13 -2.27 -35.26
C SER A 34 -15.56 -3.67 -35.49
N THR A 35 -15.77 -4.22 -36.69
CA THR A 35 -14.75 -5.03 -37.37
C THR A 35 -13.67 -4.17 -38.05
N GLU A 36 -13.90 -2.86 -38.25
CA GLU A 36 -12.93 -1.91 -38.84
C GLU A 36 -13.07 -0.48 -38.27
N TYR A 37 -12.64 -0.23 -37.03
CA TYR A 37 -12.59 1.13 -36.48
C TYR A 37 -11.18 1.47 -35.98
N ASN A 38 -10.53 2.35 -36.74
CA ASN A 38 -9.14 2.75 -36.57
C ASN A 38 -8.91 3.50 -35.23
N GLU A 39 -7.86 3.12 -34.50
CA GLU A 39 -7.49 3.72 -33.21
C GLU A 39 -7.15 5.22 -33.24
N LYS A 40 -7.00 5.82 -34.43
CA LYS A 40 -6.42 7.16 -34.61
C LYS A 40 -7.40 8.33 -34.49
N ASP A 41 -8.72 8.10 -34.53
CA ASP A 41 -9.76 9.15 -34.43
C ASP A 41 -10.60 9.03 -33.14
N LYS A 42 -9.97 8.70 -32.01
CA LYS A 42 -10.68 8.65 -30.72
C LYS A 42 -10.93 10.05 -30.19
N ASP A 43 -12.19 10.39 -29.95
CA ASP A 43 -12.55 11.51 -29.08
C ASP A 43 -11.95 11.26 -27.68
N LYS A 44 -11.25 12.26 -27.12
CA LYS A 44 -10.57 12.16 -25.82
C LYS A 44 -11.55 11.82 -24.69
N PHE A 45 -12.81 12.23 -24.82
CA PHE A 45 -13.84 11.88 -23.85
C PHE A 45 -14.20 10.39 -23.89
N VAL A 46 -14.32 9.83 -25.10
CA VAL A 46 -14.59 8.41 -25.31
C VAL A 46 -13.40 7.56 -24.86
N GLU A 47 -12.18 8.00 -25.13
CA GLU A 47 -10.96 7.35 -24.61
C GLU A 47 -10.93 7.32 -23.08
N PHE A 48 -11.29 8.43 -22.43
CA PHE A 48 -11.41 8.52 -20.98
C PHE A 48 -12.48 7.55 -20.44
N LEU A 49 -13.67 7.50 -21.05
CA LEU A 49 -14.73 6.57 -20.62
C LEU A 49 -14.33 5.10 -20.79
N VAL A 50 -13.76 4.74 -21.94
CA VAL A 50 -13.30 3.37 -22.23
C VAL A 50 -12.17 2.94 -21.29
N ALA A 51 -11.42 3.87 -20.69
CA ALA A 51 -10.43 3.55 -19.66
C ALA A 51 -11.06 2.92 -18.39
N PHE A 52 -12.35 3.16 -18.14
CA PHE A 52 -13.11 2.55 -17.04
C PHE A 52 -13.83 1.25 -17.43
N SER A 53 -13.72 0.79 -18.68
CA SER A 53 -14.35 -0.46 -19.13
C SER A 53 -13.81 -1.67 -18.36
N VAL A 54 -14.72 -2.46 -17.77
CA VAL A 54 -14.35 -3.72 -17.13
C VAL A 54 -13.84 -4.72 -18.15
N TYR A 55 -14.47 -4.80 -19.33
CA TYR A 55 -14.10 -5.79 -20.35
C TYR A 55 -12.66 -5.57 -20.84
N LYS A 56 -12.32 -4.35 -21.28
CA LYS A 56 -10.97 -4.00 -21.74
C LYS A 56 -9.93 -4.15 -20.63
N ASN A 57 -10.23 -3.71 -19.41
CA ASN A 57 -9.30 -3.81 -18.29
C ASN A 57 -9.06 -5.27 -17.88
N THR A 58 -10.11 -6.11 -17.81
CA THR A 58 -10.00 -7.54 -17.51
C THR A 58 -9.26 -8.29 -18.62
N ARG A 59 -9.57 -8.03 -19.89
CA ARG A 59 -8.85 -8.63 -21.02
C ARG A 59 -7.37 -8.25 -21.01
N LYS A 60 -7.05 -6.98 -20.74
CA LYS A 60 -5.67 -6.50 -20.59
C LYS A 60 -4.97 -7.14 -19.39
N PHE A 61 -5.67 -7.31 -18.28
CA PHE A 61 -5.16 -7.93 -17.06
C PHE A 61 -4.84 -9.42 -17.25
N LEU A 62 -5.70 -10.15 -17.96
CA LEU A 62 -5.51 -11.58 -18.24
C LEU A 62 -4.56 -11.84 -19.42
N LYS A 63 -4.18 -10.80 -20.17
CA LYS A 63 -3.27 -10.94 -21.30
C LYS A 63 -1.85 -11.19 -20.80
N THR A 64 -1.35 -12.40 -21.01
CA THR A 64 0.05 -12.74 -20.74
C THR A 64 0.89 -12.39 -21.97
N GLU A 65 1.41 -11.17 -22.04
CA GLU A 65 2.39 -10.80 -23.07
C GLU A 65 3.79 -11.20 -22.64
N LYS A 66 4.62 -11.70 -23.56
CA LYS A 66 6.07 -11.74 -23.36
C LYS A 66 6.56 -10.29 -23.33
N ASN A 67 7.02 -9.84 -22.16
CA ASN A 67 7.60 -8.51 -22.01
C ASN A 67 8.78 -8.33 -22.97
N ASN A 68 8.66 -7.39 -23.91
CA ASN A 68 9.74 -6.95 -24.80
C ASN A 68 10.68 -5.92 -24.14
N SER A 69 10.57 -5.70 -22.82
CA SER A 69 11.31 -4.67 -22.10
C SER A 69 12.04 -5.24 -20.89
N SER A 70 13.11 -4.53 -20.53
CA SER A 70 14.08 -4.70 -19.43
C SER A 70 13.51 -4.84 -18.01
N GLU A 71 12.49 -5.66 -17.82
CA GLU A 71 11.94 -6.02 -16.53
C GLU A 71 12.55 -7.33 -16.03
N ILE A 72 13.02 -7.33 -14.79
CA ILE A 72 13.58 -8.53 -14.15
C ILE A 72 12.38 -9.36 -13.65
N THR A 73 12.00 -10.37 -14.42
CA THR A 73 10.85 -11.27 -14.15
C THR A 73 10.88 -11.90 -12.76
N VAL A 74 12.07 -12.22 -12.25
CA VAL A 74 12.25 -12.76 -10.88
C VAL A 74 11.70 -11.80 -9.83
N ILE A 75 11.93 -10.49 -9.97
CA ILE A 75 11.44 -9.50 -9.00
C ILE A 75 9.91 -9.44 -9.01
N ASN A 76 9.28 -9.58 -10.18
CA ASN A 76 7.82 -9.66 -10.29
C ASN A 76 7.29 -10.91 -9.57
N GLY A 77 7.95 -12.06 -9.69
CA GLY A 77 7.61 -13.27 -8.94
C GLY A 77 7.74 -13.09 -7.42
N MET A 78 8.84 -12.48 -6.96
CA MET A 78 9.05 -12.15 -5.54
C MET A 78 7.97 -11.18 -5.02
N TYR A 79 7.53 -10.23 -5.85
CA TYR A 79 6.48 -9.30 -5.50
C TYR A 79 5.12 -10.00 -5.32
N VAL A 80 4.77 -10.94 -6.19
CA VAL A 80 3.55 -11.76 -6.05
C VAL A 80 3.58 -12.56 -4.75
N LEU A 81 4.66 -13.30 -4.50
CA LEU A 81 4.81 -14.09 -3.27
C LEU A 81 4.77 -13.21 -2.01
N GLY A 82 5.50 -12.08 -2.01
CA GLY A 82 5.49 -11.12 -0.92
C GLY A 82 4.09 -10.56 -0.67
N THR A 83 3.34 -10.25 -1.73
CA THR A 83 1.96 -9.76 -1.62
C THR A 83 1.05 -10.81 -0.97
N ILE A 84 1.15 -12.07 -1.36
CA ILE A 84 0.35 -13.17 -0.78
C ILE A 84 0.62 -13.29 0.71
N LEU A 85 1.89 -13.33 1.13
CA LEU A 85 2.27 -13.43 2.54
C LEU A 85 1.79 -12.24 3.37
N VAL A 86 1.93 -11.03 2.82
CA VAL A 86 1.43 -9.80 3.45
C VAL A 86 -0.08 -9.88 3.63
N VAL A 87 -0.84 -10.32 2.62
CA VAL A 87 -2.30 -10.46 2.72
C VAL A 87 -2.69 -11.49 3.77
N ILE A 88 -2.04 -12.65 3.82
CA ILE A 88 -2.30 -13.68 4.84
C ILE A 88 -2.06 -13.11 6.24
N TYR A 89 -0.91 -12.48 6.47
CA TYR A 89 -0.61 -11.84 7.77
C TYR A 89 -1.66 -10.81 8.17
N HIS A 90 -2.02 -9.88 7.28
CA HIS A 90 -2.99 -8.82 7.61
C HIS A 90 -4.42 -9.33 7.75
N THR A 91 -4.76 -10.48 7.17
CA THR A 91 -6.12 -11.07 7.25
C THR A 91 -6.30 -11.91 8.50
N TYR A 92 -5.28 -12.68 8.89
CA TYR A 92 -5.39 -13.60 10.02
C TYR A 92 -4.88 -12.99 11.33
N PHE A 93 -3.71 -12.34 11.32
CA PHE A 93 -3.08 -11.89 12.56
C PHE A 93 -3.66 -10.58 13.10
N LEU A 94 -3.85 -9.56 12.26
CA LEU A 94 -4.27 -8.24 12.76
C LEU A 94 -5.72 -8.19 13.25
N PRO A 95 -6.71 -8.79 12.55
CA PRO A 95 -8.07 -8.89 13.06
C PRO A 95 -8.12 -9.72 14.34
N PHE A 96 -7.39 -10.83 14.38
CA PHE A 96 -7.24 -11.65 15.59
C PHE A 96 -6.76 -10.79 16.77
N PHE A 97 -5.71 -10.01 16.56
CA PHE A 97 -5.17 -9.11 17.57
C PHE A 97 -6.17 -8.02 17.99
N SER A 98 -6.89 -7.42 17.04
CA SER A 98 -7.83 -6.33 17.33
C SER A 98 -9.13 -6.78 18.02
N LEU A 99 -9.60 -8.00 17.74
CA LEU A 99 -10.91 -8.49 18.20
C LEU A 99 -10.80 -9.44 19.39
N PHE A 100 -9.77 -10.28 19.42
CA PHE A 100 -9.67 -11.37 20.41
C PHE A 100 -8.60 -11.11 21.48
N SER A 101 -7.73 -10.09 21.34
CA SER A 101 -6.70 -9.82 22.36
C SER A 101 -7.21 -9.19 23.66
N ASN A 102 -8.48 -8.76 23.73
CA ASN A 102 -9.11 -8.39 25.01
C ASN A 102 -9.07 -9.56 26.02
N ASN A 103 -8.99 -10.80 25.52
CA ASN A 103 -8.68 -12.00 26.30
C ASN A 103 -7.21 -12.40 26.07
N GLY A 104 -6.26 -11.53 26.45
CA GLY A 104 -4.81 -11.74 26.28
C GLY A 104 -4.25 -13.05 26.84
N ALA A 105 -5.03 -13.78 27.65
CA ALA A 105 -4.73 -15.13 28.11
C ALA A 105 -4.63 -16.18 26.98
N ASN A 106 -5.32 -15.98 25.84
CA ASN A 106 -5.37 -16.98 24.77
C ASN A 106 -4.29 -16.77 23.68
N LEU A 107 -3.69 -15.58 23.55
CA LEU A 107 -2.69 -15.34 22.49
C LEU A 107 -1.46 -16.25 22.66
N GLY A 108 -1.05 -16.50 23.89
CA GLY A 108 0.06 -17.39 24.21
C GLY A 108 -0.23 -18.86 23.87
N SER A 109 -1.48 -19.33 23.97
CA SER A 109 -1.85 -20.69 23.58
C SER A 109 -1.93 -20.84 22.06
N TYR A 110 -2.47 -19.86 21.32
CA TYR A 110 -2.45 -19.91 19.86
C TYR A 110 -1.03 -19.86 19.27
N LEU A 111 -0.10 -19.16 19.92
CA LEU A 111 1.32 -19.16 19.53
C LEU A 111 2.05 -20.48 19.85
N GLN A 112 1.40 -21.46 20.48
CA GLN A 112 1.94 -22.82 20.57
C GLN A 112 1.60 -23.63 19.30
N ASP A 113 0.53 -23.27 18.60
CA ASP A 113 0.19 -23.90 17.33
C ASP A 113 1.14 -23.43 16.23
N ILE A 114 1.69 -24.38 15.50
CA ILE A 114 2.67 -24.11 14.44
C ILE A 114 2.07 -23.27 13.32
N GLU A 115 0.81 -23.51 12.98
CA GLU A 115 0.10 -22.80 11.90
C GLU A 115 -0.03 -21.31 12.22
N PHE A 116 -0.46 -20.97 13.43
CA PHE A 116 -0.63 -19.58 13.85
C PHE A 116 0.73 -18.89 14.03
N THR A 117 1.73 -19.60 14.55
CA THR A 117 3.11 -19.07 14.68
C THR A 117 3.73 -18.77 13.32
N LEU A 118 3.49 -19.61 12.31
CA LEU A 118 3.89 -19.36 10.93
C LEU A 118 3.24 -18.08 10.41
N VAL A 119 1.92 -17.90 10.61
CA VAL A 119 1.21 -16.68 10.23
C VAL A 119 1.83 -15.44 10.89
N VAL A 120 2.15 -15.46 12.19
CA VAL A 120 2.78 -14.30 12.84
C VAL A 120 4.17 -14.01 12.25
N THR A 121 4.94 -15.06 11.97
CA THR A 121 6.29 -14.95 11.39
C THR A 121 6.25 -14.40 9.96
N MET A 122 5.17 -14.61 9.22
CA MET A 122 4.95 -14.00 7.90
C MET A 122 4.95 -12.47 7.95
N GLY A 123 4.86 -11.82 9.12
CA GLY A 123 5.03 -10.37 9.24
C GLY A 123 6.35 -9.84 8.65
N ILE A 124 7.41 -10.66 8.60
CA ILE A 124 8.69 -10.29 7.95
C ILE A 124 8.54 -10.02 6.45
N SER A 125 7.50 -10.56 5.82
CA SER A 125 7.18 -10.32 4.40
C SER A 125 6.85 -8.85 4.10
N ILE A 126 6.43 -8.07 5.10
CA ILE A 126 6.15 -6.63 4.95
C ILE A 126 7.44 -5.87 4.61
N GLU A 127 8.53 -6.19 5.30
CA GLU A 127 9.84 -5.58 5.06
C GLU A 127 10.38 -5.95 3.68
N ALA A 128 10.27 -7.23 3.31
CA ALA A 128 10.64 -7.72 1.99
C ALA A 128 9.80 -7.04 0.88
N TYR A 129 8.49 -6.86 1.09
CA TYR A 129 7.62 -6.16 0.16
C TYR A 129 8.02 -4.70 -0.03
N PHE A 130 8.35 -3.98 1.06
CA PHE A 130 8.89 -2.63 0.98
C PHE A 130 10.18 -2.60 0.18
N LEU A 131 11.09 -3.55 0.41
CA LEU A 131 12.34 -3.65 -0.33
C LEU A 131 12.08 -3.83 -1.82
N PHE A 132 11.32 -4.85 -2.25
CA PHE A 132 11.09 -5.13 -3.66
C PHE A 132 10.34 -4.00 -4.38
N SER A 133 9.31 -3.44 -3.74
CA SER A 133 8.52 -2.34 -4.32
C SER A 133 9.32 -1.05 -4.52
N ASN A 134 10.32 -0.80 -3.66
CA ASN A 134 11.20 0.35 -3.79
C ASN A 134 12.39 0.07 -4.69
N ILE A 135 12.94 -1.15 -4.69
CA ILE A 135 13.98 -1.61 -5.61
C ILE A 135 13.50 -1.47 -7.06
N LEU A 136 12.27 -1.86 -7.40
CA LEU A 136 11.73 -1.68 -8.75
C LEU A 136 11.69 -0.20 -9.17
N LEU A 137 11.24 0.67 -8.27
CA LEU A 137 11.25 2.11 -8.51
C LEU A 137 12.69 2.61 -8.70
N LEU A 138 13.62 2.15 -7.87
CA LEU A 138 15.03 2.46 -7.93
C LEU A 138 15.64 2.02 -9.27
N PHE A 139 15.44 0.77 -9.69
CA PHE A 139 15.94 0.23 -10.95
C PHE A 139 15.35 0.94 -12.15
N SER A 140 14.04 1.25 -12.15
CA SER A 140 13.45 2.06 -13.22
C SER A 140 14.10 3.45 -13.31
N GLY A 141 14.47 4.04 -12.18
CA GLY A 141 15.21 5.30 -12.11
C GLY A 141 16.67 5.13 -12.53
N LEU A 142 17.36 4.10 -12.07
CA LEU A 142 18.77 3.84 -12.31
C LEU A 142 19.03 3.45 -13.77
N LEU A 143 18.12 2.68 -14.41
CA LEU A 143 18.17 2.37 -15.83
C LEU A 143 18.01 3.61 -16.72
N LEU A 144 17.35 4.67 -16.23
CA LEU A 144 17.31 5.96 -16.93
C LEU A 144 18.63 6.74 -16.78
N VAL A 145 19.40 6.47 -15.72
CA VAL A 145 20.65 7.18 -15.38
C VAL A 145 21.87 6.46 -15.96
N TYR A 146 21.94 5.14 -15.85
CA TYR A 146 23.11 4.30 -16.13
C TYR A 146 23.63 4.39 -17.59
N PRO A 147 22.79 4.29 -18.63
CA PRO A 147 23.25 4.44 -20.02
C PRO A 147 23.69 5.87 -20.36
N ARG A 148 23.18 6.87 -19.62
CA ARG A 148 23.48 8.29 -19.84
C ARG A 148 24.72 8.74 -19.08
N PHE A 149 24.99 8.12 -17.93
CA PHE A 149 26.23 8.23 -17.17
C PHE A 149 27.42 7.67 -17.97
N ARG A 150 27.24 6.50 -18.62
CA ARG A 150 28.26 5.89 -19.50
C ARG A 150 28.60 6.75 -20.73
N ARG A 151 27.69 7.66 -21.13
CA ARG A 151 27.87 8.57 -22.28
C ARG A 151 28.35 9.98 -21.91
N GLY A 152 28.68 10.25 -20.65
CA GLY A 152 29.29 11.53 -20.24
C GLY A 152 28.35 12.73 -20.22
N TYR A 153 27.03 12.54 -20.32
CA TYR A 153 26.06 13.64 -20.21
C TYR A 153 26.03 14.17 -18.76
N LYS A 154 26.48 15.42 -18.56
CA LYS A 154 26.52 16.09 -17.26
C LYS A 154 25.14 16.52 -16.71
N ASP A 155 24.12 16.63 -17.58
CA ASP A 155 22.78 17.09 -17.20
C ASP A 155 21.76 15.95 -17.12
N VAL A 156 21.77 15.23 -15.99
CA VAL A 156 20.77 14.21 -15.68
C VAL A 156 19.54 14.87 -15.02
N LYS A 157 18.54 15.22 -15.84
CA LYS A 157 17.25 15.75 -15.33
C LYS A 157 16.30 14.61 -14.97
N ILE A 158 16.45 14.04 -13.78
CA ILE A 158 15.43 13.14 -13.20
C ILE A 158 14.30 13.99 -12.64
N ASN A 159 13.11 13.91 -13.25
CA ASN A 159 11.93 14.54 -12.68
C ASN A 159 11.36 13.67 -11.56
N LEU A 160 11.92 13.83 -10.35
CA LEU A 160 11.50 13.12 -9.14
C LEU A 160 10.02 13.37 -8.83
N ILE A 161 9.58 14.61 -9.00
CA ILE A 161 8.18 15.01 -8.78
C ILE A 161 7.27 14.16 -9.65
N LYS A 162 7.59 13.99 -10.94
CA LYS A 162 6.80 13.15 -11.85
C LYS A 162 6.77 11.68 -11.42
N ILE A 163 7.87 11.13 -10.89
CA ILE A 163 7.91 9.74 -10.38
C ILE A 163 7.01 9.60 -9.15
N LEU A 164 7.15 10.51 -8.19
CA LEU A 164 6.39 10.49 -6.94
C LEU A 164 4.90 10.75 -7.18
N VAL A 165 4.54 11.72 -8.02
CA VAL A 165 3.14 12.01 -8.38
C VAL A 165 2.49 10.81 -9.05
N ARG A 166 3.18 10.13 -9.98
CA ARG A 166 2.64 8.90 -10.60
C ARG A 166 2.42 7.79 -9.58
N ARG A 167 3.32 7.63 -8.61
CA ARG A 167 3.16 6.65 -7.53
C ARG A 167 2.00 7.01 -6.61
N TYR A 168 1.86 8.29 -6.26
CA TYR A 168 0.76 8.79 -5.47
C TYR A 168 -0.59 8.57 -6.17
N ILE A 169 -0.70 8.93 -7.46
CA ILE A 169 -1.91 8.69 -8.27
C ILE A 169 -2.20 7.20 -8.44
N ARG A 170 -1.20 6.32 -8.35
CA ARG A 170 -1.43 4.86 -8.38
C ARG A 170 -2.00 4.32 -7.06
N LEU A 171 -1.59 4.87 -5.92
CA LEU A 171 -1.96 4.36 -4.59
C LEU A 171 -3.18 5.09 -3.98
N GLY A 172 -3.25 6.41 -4.19
CA GLY A 172 -4.24 7.30 -3.59
C GLY A 172 -5.68 6.95 -3.96
N PRO A 173 -6.05 6.77 -5.24
CA PRO A 173 -7.42 6.45 -5.64
C PRO A 173 -7.93 5.16 -5.00
N SER A 174 -7.12 4.10 -4.98
CA SER A 174 -7.47 2.84 -4.33
C SER A 174 -7.69 3.01 -2.83
N LEU A 175 -6.84 3.81 -2.15
CA LEU A 175 -7.01 4.13 -0.73
C LEU A 175 -8.31 4.90 -0.47
N LEU A 176 -8.61 5.92 -1.27
CA LEU A 176 -9.85 6.69 -1.15
C LEU A 176 -11.09 5.84 -1.42
N PHE A 177 -11.01 4.92 -2.38
CA PHE A 177 -12.09 3.97 -2.66
C PHE A 177 -12.38 3.07 -1.46
N ILE A 178 -11.33 2.53 -0.82
CA ILE A 178 -11.47 1.74 0.41
C ILE A 178 -12.10 2.58 1.53
N LEU A 179 -11.66 3.82 1.74
CA LEU A 179 -12.27 4.70 2.75
C LEU A 179 -13.75 4.97 2.47
N GLY A 180 -14.14 5.11 1.20
CA GLY A 180 -15.54 5.26 0.80
C GLY A 180 -16.37 4.02 1.14
N ILE A 181 -15.82 2.83 0.91
CA ILE A 181 -16.45 1.56 1.33
C ILE A 181 -16.60 1.53 2.86
N ILE A 182 -15.58 1.91 3.62
CA ILE A 182 -15.62 1.92 5.10
C ILE A 182 -16.72 2.83 5.64
N VAL A 183 -16.92 4.01 5.03
CA VAL A 183 -17.97 4.94 5.45
C VAL A 183 -19.38 4.45 5.12
N THR A 184 -19.52 3.57 4.13
CA THR A 184 -20.82 3.05 3.65
C THR A 184 -21.21 1.69 4.23
N LEU A 185 -20.24 0.87 4.61
CA LEU A 185 -20.44 -0.45 5.22
C LEU A 185 -21.44 -0.48 6.40
N PRO A 186 -21.43 0.47 7.36
CA PRO A 186 -22.40 0.48 8.47
C PRO A 186 -23.86 0.54 8.04
N LEU A 187 -24.16 1.01 6.82
CA LEU A 187 -25.51 1.13 6.31
C LEU A 187 -26.04 -0.16 5.65
N LEU A 188 -25.14 -1.12 5.35
CA LEU A 188 -25.45 -2.33 4.60
C LEU A 188 -25.66 -3.56 5.49
N GLY A 189 -25.41 -3.44 6.80
CA GLY A 189 -25.52 -4.54 7.74
C GLY A 189 -25.89 -4.06 9.14
N SER A 190 -26.36 -4.99 9.96
CA SER A 190 -26.70 -4.77 11.36
C SER A 190 -26.21 -5.95 12.20
N GLY A 191 -25.60 -5.66 13.34
CA GLY A 191 -25.16 -6.69 14.28
C GLY A 191 -24.27 -6.10 15.39
N PRO A 192 -24.14 -6.80 16.54
CA PRO A 192 -23.37 -6.28 17.68
C PRO A 192 -21.89 -6.06 17.34
N VAL A 193 -21.24 -7.05 16.71
CA VAL A 193 -19.84 -6.93 16.23
C VAL A 193 -19.73 -5.96 15.05
N TRP A 194 -20.77 -5.87 14.23
CA TRP A 194 -20.79 -4.99 13.05
C TRP A 194 -20.74 -3.52 13.45
N ALA A 195 -21.52 -3.13 14.46
CA ALA A 195 -21.53 -1.77 14.99
C ALA A 195 -20.15 -1.40 15.56
N ASP A 196 -19.59 -2.26 16.42
CA ASP A 196 -18.31 -1.99 17.10
C ASP A 196 -17.12 -1.82 16.12
N ILE A 197 -17.11 -2.58 15.02
CA ILE A 197 -16.04 -2.51 14.02
C ILE A 197 -16.30 -1.38 13.03
N PHE A 198 -17.42 -1.43 12.32
CA PHE A 198 -17.63 -0.59 11.15
C PHE A 198 -18.14 0.79 11.49
N GLU A 199 -18.96 0.98 12.54
CA GLU A 199 -19.36 2.34 12.94
C GLU A 199 -18.18 3.12 13.49
N LYS A 200 -17.34 2.49 14.32
CA LYS A 200 -16.10 3.08 14.82
C LYS A 200 -15.15 3.42 13.68
N ALA A 201 -14.94 2.50 12.73
CA ALA A 201 -14.11 2.75 11.55
C ALA A 201 -14.68 3.88 10.67
N ALA A 202 -16.00 3.98 10.51
CA ALA A 202 -16.63 5.06 9.76
C ALA A 202 -16.46 6.42 10.46
N ASP A 203 -16.61 6.49 11.78
CA ASP A 203 -16.41 7.72 12.55
C ASP A 203 -14.92 8.15 12.57
N ASN A 204 -13.99 7.21 12.72
CA ASN A 204 -12.54 7.47 12.59
C ASN A 204 -12.19 7.96 11.18
N THR A 205 -12.76 7.36 10.14
CA THR A 205 -12.58 7.82 8.75
C THR A 205 -13.06 9.25 8.58
N ARG A 206 -14.25 9.59 9.10
CA ARG A 206 -14.80 10.95 9.01
C ARG A 206 -13.94 11.99 9.71
N LYS A 207 -13.29 11.61 10.82
CA LYS A 207 -12.38 12.48 11.57
C LYS A 207 -11.04 12.67 10.87
N TRP A 208 -10.51 11.62 10.26
CA TRP A 208 -9.11 11.56 9.81
C TRP A 208 -8.89 11.33 8.30
N TRP A 209 -9.94 11.35 7.47
CA TRP A 209 -9.84 11.11 6.01
C TRP A 209 -8.72 11.91 5.33
N TRP A 210 -8.51 13.16 5.74
CA TRP A 210 -7.48 14.03 5.19
C TRP A 210 -6.06 13.51 5.47
N LYS A 211 -5.83 12.81 6.59
CA LYS A 211 -4.54 12.17 6.88
C LYS A 211 -4.28 10.97 5.97
N TYR A 212 -5.32 10.23 5.61
CA TYR A 212 -5.19 9.14 4.63
C TYR A 212 -4.94 9.69 3.23
N LEU A 213 -5.64 10.77 2.84
CA LEU A 213 -5.40 11.47 1.57
C LEU A 213 -3.95 11.97 1.48
N LEU A 214 -3.44 12.62 2.52
CA LEU A 214 -2.06 13.12 2.55
C LEU A 214 -1.01 12.03 2.84
N MET A 215 -1.41 10.77 3.05
CA MET A 215 -0.52 9.66 3.39
C MET A 215 0.33 9.91 4.66
N PHE A 216 -0.31 10.43 5.72
CA PHE A 216 0.25 10.59 7.07
C PHE A 216 -0.53 9.81 8.14
N ASN A 217 -1.42 8.91 7.74
CA ASN A 217 -2.22 8.12 8.67
C ASN A 217 -1.40 7.13 9.52
N ASN A 218 -0.15 6.85 9.16
CA ASN A 218 0.76 6.04 9.98
C ASN A 218 1.16 6.71 11.31
N PHE A 219 1.06 8.04 11.42
CA PHE A 219 1.33 8.78 12.66
C PHE A 219 0.11 8.91 13.58
N LEU A 220 -1.03 8.33 13.19
CA LEU A 220 -2.18 8.24 14.07
C LEU A 220 -1.93 7.23 15.18
N ALA A 221 -2.44 7.53 16.39
CA ALA A 221 -2.54 6.54 17.44
C ALA A 221 -3.35 5.35 16.94
N VAL A 222 -3.02 4.13 17.41
CA VAL A 222 -3.64 2.90 16.90
C VAL A 222 -5.17 2.93 17.06
N LYS A 223 -5.68 3.53 18.13
CA LYS A 223 -7.12 3.71 18.38
C LYS A 223 -7.85 4.56 17.33
N ASP A 224 -7.13 5.50 16.71
CA ASP A 224 -7.63 6.45 15.71
C ASP A 224 -7.40 5.93 14.27
N GLN A 225 -6.65 4.83 14.11
CA GLN A 225 -6.51 4.13 12.83
C GLN A 225 -7.77 3.31 12.55
N ASN A 226 -8.22 3.28 11.30
CA ASN A 226 -9.40 2.52 10.90
C ASN A 226 -9.11 1.03 10.91
N PHE A 227 -8.19 0.64 10.04
CA PHE A 227 -7.68 -0.72 9.93
C PHE A 227 -6.18 -0.65 10.03
N LEU A 228 -5.61 -1.52 10.86
CA LEU A 228 -4.19 -1.55 11.10
C LEU A 228 -3.44 -1.74 9.77
N TYR A 229 -3.91 -2.60 8.86
CA TYR A 229 -3.27 -2.75 7.55
C TYR A 229 -3.18 -1.47 6.69
N LEU A 230 -3.93 -0.39 6.95
CA LEU A 230 -3.79 0.84 6.17
C LEU A 230 -2.52 1.64 6.51
N TRP A 231 -1.79 1.30 7.57
CA TRP A 231 -0.55 2.00 7.94
C TRP A 231 0.59 1.76 6.93
N PHE A 232 0.61 0.62 6.22
CA PHE A 232 1.75 0.29 5.35
C PHE A 232 1.80 1.16 4.08
N ILE A 233 0.64 1.61 3.58
CA ILE A 233 0.52 2.41 2.34
C ILE A 233 1.28 3.75 2.45
N PRO A 234 1.05 4.60 3.48
CA PRO A 234 1.81 5.83 3.65
C PRO A 234 3.29 5.56 3.88
N CYS A 235 3.67 4.52 4.62
CA CYS A 235 5.06 4.12 4.81
C CYS A 235 5.74 3.81 3.47
N LEU A 236 5.04 3.08 2.58
CA LEU A 236 5.56 2.76 1.24
C LEU A 236 5.85 4.04 0.43
N MET A 237 4.97 5.04 0.49
CA MET A 237 5.17 6.33 -0.17
C MET A 237 6.33 7.11 0.45
N GLN A 238 6.40 7.18 1.78
CA GLN A 238 7.47 7.89 2.51
C GLN A 238 8.85 7.30 2.20
N ILE A 239 8.98 5.97 2.23
CA ILE A 239 10.22 5.27 1.83
C ILE A 239 10.55 5.54 0.37
N SER A 240 9.55 5.61 -0.52
CA SER A 240 9.76 5.94 -1.93
C SER A 240 10.30 7.36 -2.14
N ILE A 241 9.83 8.33 -1.34
CA ILE A 241 10.33 9.71 -1.36
C ILE A 241 11.80 9.74 -0.96
N ILE A 242 12.14 9.11 0.17
CA ILE A 242 13.53 9.02 0.66
C ILE A 242 14.41 8.32 -0.37
N GLY A 243 13.98 7.17 -0.89
CA GLY A 243 14.70 6.41 -1.91
C GLY A 243 14.93 7.21 -3.18
N ALA A 244 13.92 7.94 -3.66
CA ALA A 244 14.04 8.80 -4.83
C ALA A 244 15.06 9.94 -4.63
N ILE A 245 15.08 10.56 -3.44
CA ILE A 245 16.06 11.60 -3.08
C ILE A 245 17.48 11.02 -3.05
N LEU A 246 17.66 9.85 -2.44
CA LEU A 246 18.96 9.17 -2.37
C LEU A 246 19.49 8.82 -3.76
N VAL A 247 18.63 8.32 -4.66
CA VAL A 247 18.99 8.03 -6.06
C VAL A 247 19.36 9.28 -6.82
N TRP A 248 18.61 10.36 -6.64
CA TRP A 248 18.91 11.64 -7.26
C TRP A 248 20.28 12.17 -6.80
N LEU A 249 20.59 12.03 -5.52
CA LEU A 249 21.87 12.45 -4.97
C LEU A 249 23.02 11.60 -5.52
N LEU A 250 22.82 10.28 -5.63
CA LEU A 250 23.74 9.35 -6.26
C LEU A 250 23.97 9.68 -7.74
N ALA A 251 22.92 10.09 -8.45
CA ALA A 251 23.00 10.50 -9.86
C ALA A 251 23.77 11.82 -10.04
N LYS A 252 23.63 12.78 -9.10
CA LYS A 252 24.34 14.06 -9.15
C LYS A 252 25.80 13.95 -8.73
N SER A 253 26.09 13.16 -7.68
CA SER A 253 27.44 12.92 -7.19
C SER A 253 27.56 11.48 -6.67
N PRO A 254 28.16 10.56 -7.44
CA PRO A 254 28.22 9.15 -7.07
C PRO A 254 28.94 8.89 -5.75
N ARG A 255 30.08 9.56 -5.50
CA ARG A 255 30.85 9.39 -4.26
C ARG A 255 30.06 9.90 -3.06
N PHE A 256 29.51 11.10 -3.15
CA PHE A 256 28.75 11.71 -2.06
C PHE A 256 27.43 10.97 -1.79
N GLY A 257 26.70 10.61 -2.84
CA GLY A 257 25.48 9.81 -2.74
C GLY A 257 25.73 8.44 -2.13
N MET A 258 26.81 7.75 -2.51
CA MET A 258 27.18 6.47 -1.90
C MET A 258 27.50 6.63 -0.42
N CYS A 259 28.28 7.64 -0.03
CA CYS A 259 28.56 7.93 1.37
C CYS A 259 27.28 8.16 2.17
N ILE A 260 26.33 8.93 1.65
CA ILE A 260 25.05 9.20 2.34
C ILE A 260 24.17 7.96 2.43
N ILE A 261 24.11 7.13 1.38
CA ILE A 261 23.35 5.88 1.41
C ILE A 261 23.92 4.95 2.49
N ILE A 262 25.25 4.76 2.52
CA ILE A 262 25.92 3.93 3.52
C ILE A 262 25.71 4.50 4.92
N ALA A 263 25.92 5.81 5.11
CA ALA A 263 25.75 6.47 6.40
C ALA A 263 24.31 6.33 6.92
N THR A 264 23.31 6.52 6.05
CA THR A 264 21.89 6.38 6.42
C THR A 264 21.58 4.92 6.79
N GLY A 265 22.06 3.95 6.00
CA GLY A 265 21.86 2.53 6.29
C GLY A 265 22.49 2.11 7.62
N VAL A 266 23.74 2.52 7.87
CA VAL A 266 24.44 2.26 9.14
C VAL A 266 23.72 2.93 10.30
N ALA A 267 23.34 4.21 10.17
CA ALA A 267 22.61 4.93 11.20
C ALA A 267 21.27 4.27 11.55
N CYS A 268 20.50 3.81 10.57
CA CYS A 268 19.25 3.08 10.81
C CYS A 268 19.48 1.76 11.56
N ASN A 269 20.50 0.99 11.19
CA ASN A 269 20.80 -0.28 11.85
C ASN A 269 21.31 -0.07 13.28
N ILE A 270 22.18 0.93 13.50
CA ILE A 270 22.66 1.28 14.85
C ILE A 270 21.49 1.75 15.71
N ALA A 271 20.66 2.66 15.20
CA ALA A 271 19.49 3.15 15.93
C ALA A 271 18.56 1.99 16.33
N LEU A 272 18.27 1.07 15.41
CA LEU A 272 17.45 -0.10 15.70
C LEU A 272 18.11 -1.01 16.75
N GLY A 273 19.41 -1.27 16.63
CA GLY A 273 20.17 -2.08 17.59
C GLY A 273 20.18 -1.47 19.00
N VAL A 274 20.46 -0.17 19.10
CA VAL A 274 20.43 0.57 20.37
C VAL A 274 19.03 0.56 20.98
N LEU A 275 17.99 0.82 20.18
CA LEU A 275 16.61 0.84 20.65
C LEU A 275 16.18 -0.55 21.16
N THR A 276 16.59 -1.61 20.45
CA THR A 276 16.35 -3.01 20.83
C THR A 276 17.06 -3.36 22.13
N ALA A 277 18.32 -2.93 22.30
CA ALA A 277 19.09 -3.16 23.52
C ALA A 277 18.51 -2.43 24.73
N ILE A 278 18.10 -1.16 24.58
CA ILE A 278 17.54 -0.35 25.67
C ILE A 278 16.14 -0.84 26.07
N ARG A 279 15.32 -1.24 25.11
CA ARG A 279 13.93 -1.64 25.34
C ARG A 279 13.75 -3.14 25.58
N HIS A 280 14.85 -3.91 25.54
CA HIS A 280 14.84 -5.37 25.61
C HIS A 280 13.83 -6.00 24.65
N TYR A 281 13.77 -5.49 23.41
CA TYR A 281 12.88 -6.05 22.41
C TYR A 281 13.42 -7.41 21.94
N PRO A 282 12.55 -8.43 21.80
CA PRO A 282 12.94 -9.72 21.27
C PRO A 282 13.10 -9.65 19.74
N PRO A 283 13.78 -10.64 19.15
CA PRO A 283 14.16 -10.60 17.73
C PRO A 283 12.97 -10.73 16.77
N THR A 284 11.83 -11.25 17.23
CA THR A 284 10.62 -11.40 16.40
C THR A 284 9.36 -11.04 17.17
N TYR A 285 8.33 -10.62 16.42
CA TYR A 285 6.99 -10.38 16.95
C TYR A 285 6.40 -11.62 17.64
N ALA A 286 6.61 -12.82 17.09
CA ALA A 286 6.13 -14.06 17.69
C ALA A 286 6.67 -14.27 19.11
N ILE A 287 7.97 -14.06 19.32
CA ILE A 287 8.61 -14.19 20.64
C ILE A 287 8.15 -13.07 21.58
N TYR A 288 7.96 -11.85 21.05
CA TYR A 288 7.40 -10.73 21.80
C TYR A 288 6.02 -11.05 22.39
N TYR A 289 5.10 -11.50 21.55
CA TYR A 289 3.75 -11.83 21.96
C TYR A 289 3.68 -13.07 22.86
N TYR A 290 4.59 -14.03 22.66
CA TYR A 290 4.65 -15.23 23.48
C TYR A 290 5.14 -14.93 24.92
N HIS A 291 6.17 -14.09 25.07
CA HIS A 291 6.77 -13.80 26.38
C HIS A 291 5.97 -12.74 27.17
N ASN A 292 5.41 -11.73 26.50
CA ASN A 292 4.54 -10.74 27.12
C ASN A 292 3.08 -11.21 27.19
N ARG A 293 2.81 -12.28 27.96
CA ARG A 293 1.45 -12.82 28.19
C ARG A 293 0.49 -11.83 28.88
N THR A 294 1.02 -10.76 29.46
CA THR A 294 0.29 -9.68 30.17
C THR A 294 0.19 -8.40 29.34
N LEU A 295 -0.10 -8.51 28.04
CA LEU A 295 -0.32 -7.37 27.12
C LEU A 295 -1.58 -6.52 27.41
N LYS A 296 -2.02 -6.43 28.67
CA LYS A 296 -2.93 -5.36 29.10
C LYS A 296 -2.24 -3.98 29.11
N LYS A 297 -0.94 -3.89 29.43
CA LYS A 297 -0.33 -2.58 29.79
C LYS A 297 0.40 -1.85 28.67
N LEU A 298 1.02 -2.55 27.73
CA LEU A 298 1.87 -1.92 26.71
C LEU A 298 1.06 -1.25 25.59
N PHE A 299 -0.16 -1.72 25.34
CA PHE A 299 -1.08 -1.09 24.40
C PHE A 299 -1.94 0.00 25.03
N ILE A 300 -2.17 -0.02 26.35
CA ILE A 300 -2.83 1.08 27.08
C ILE A 300 -1.95 2.33 27.12
N GLN A 301 -0.62 2.19 27.15
CA GLN A 301 0.30 3.34 27.02
C GLN A 301 0.46 3.85 25.58
N LEU A 302 0.01 3.09 24.58
CA LEU A 302 -0.12 3.49 23.18
C LEU A 302 -1.59 3.77 22.77
N HIS A 303 -2.52 3.74 23.74
CA HIS A 303 -3.93 4.15 23.65
C HIS A 303 -4.13 5.51 24.32
#